data_AF-A0A6A4SGI1-F1
#
_entry.id   AF-A0A6A4SGI1-F1
#
_cell.length_a   1.000
_cell.length_b   1.000
_cell.length_c   1.000
_cell.angle_alpha   90.00
_cell.angle_beta   90.00
_cell.angle_gamma   90.00
#
_symmetry.space_group_name_H-M   'P 1'
#
loop_
_entity.id
_entity.type
_entity.pdbx_description
1 polymer ?
#
loop_
_entity_poly.entity_id
_entity_poly.type
_entity_poly.pdbx_seq_one_letter_code
_entity_poly.pdbx_strand_id
1 'polypeptide(L)'
;MICILLVAGHGTVLETQIKNDDTGLYSHLIGVPKALLPGIGGKKILDFWWETVNMRQLFTEVYLVTNADKYKHYERWATANDFPVENVVNDGSTTLEDRLGAVADLELAIRSHKLQDDIVVVRCVS
;
A
#
# COMPACT_ATOMS: atom_id res chain seq x y z
N MET A 1 -2.76 19.01 7.36
CA MET A 1 -2.53 17.60 7.78
C MET A 1 -2.20 16.75 6.55
N ILE A 2 -1.21 15.87 6.68
CA ILE A 2 -0.77 14.94 5.64
C ILE A 2 -1.11 13.51 6.04
N CYS A 3 -1.51 12.67 5.10
CA CYS A 3 -1.70 11.24 5.34
C CYS A 3 -0.64 10.40 4.63
N ILE A 4 -0.09 9.40 5.32
CA ILE A 4 0.85 8.45 4.74
C ILE A 4 0.28 7.04 4.89
N LEU A 5 0.01 6.40 3.75
CA LEU A 5 -0.46 5.02 3.63
C LEU A 5 0.75 4.10 3.45
N LEU A 6 1.01 3.22 4.42
CA LEU A 6 2.12 2.26 4.36
C LEU A 6 1.62 0.92 3.83
N VAL A 7 2.09 0.54 2.64
CA VAL A 7 1.72 -0.69 1.91
C VAL A 7 2.92 -1.51 1.43
N ALA A 8 4.14 -1.17 1.85
CA ALA A 8 5.41 -1.84 1.52
C ALA A 8 5.58 -3.26 2.12
N GLY A 9 4.50 -3.92 2.51
CA GLY A 9 4.53 -5.22 3.18
C GLY A 9 5.02 -6.37 2.30
N HIS A 10 5.98 -7.13 2.84
CA HIS A 10 6.47 -8.41 2.29
C HIS A 10 5.80 -9.63 2.96
N GLY A 11 4.59 -9.47 3.49
CA GLY A 11 3.90 -10.55 4.19
C GLY A 11 3.62 -11.75 3.27
N THR A 12 4.19 -12.91 3.59
CA THR A 12 4.09 -14.14 2.77
C THR A 12 3.00 -15.10 3.25
N VAL A 13 2.49 -14.96 4.47
CA VAL A 13 1.55 -15.94 5.07
C VAL A 13 0.32 -16.16 4.19
N LEU A 14 -0.35 -15.08 3.78
CA LEU A 14 -1.56 -15.19 2.96
C LEU A 14 -1.23 -15.67 1.53
N GLU A 15 -0.11 -15.23 0.97
CA GLU A 15 0.34 -15.69 -0.34
C GLU A 15 0.61 -17.20 -0.35
N THR A 16 1.26 -17.72 0.71
CA THR A 16 1.48 -19.15 0.92
C THR A 16 0.16 -19.91 1.06
N GLN A 17 -0.82 -19.36 1.78
CA GLN A 17 -2.15 -19.96 1.90
C GLN A 17 -2.88 -20.02 0.55
N ILE A 18 -2.79 -18.96 -0.26
CA ILE A 18 -3.36 -18.94 -1.62
C ILE A 18 -2.67 -19.97 -2.51
N LYS A 19 -1.34 -20.11 -2.43
CA LYS A 19 -0.58 -21.09 -3.21
C LYS A 19 -0.90 -22.54 -2.83
N ASN A 20 -1.25 -22.78 -1.57
CA ASN A 20 -1.59 -24.10 -1.04
C ASN A 20 -3.11 -24.39 -1.05
N ASP A 21 -3.92 -23.54 -1.69
CA ASP A 21 -5.35 -23.78 -1.84
C ASP A 21 -5.61 -24.86 -2.90
N ASP A 22 -5.98 -26.06 -2.45
CA ASP A 22 -6.26 -27.21 -3.31
C ASP A 22 -7.55 -27.04 -4.15
N THR A 23 -8.40 -26.06 -3.81
CA THR A 23 -9.65 -25.79 -4.54
C THR A 23 -9.42 -24.97 -5.81
N GLY A 24 -8.28 -24.29 -5.92
CA GLY A 24 -7.94 -23.42 -7.05
C GLY A 24 -8.78 -22.13 -7.12
N LEU A 25 -9.61 -21.85 -6.11
CA LEU A 25 -10.51 -20.70 -6.10
C LEU A 25 -9.73 -19.38 -6.11
N TYR A 26 -8.59 -19.35 -5.43
CA TYR A 26 -7.78 -18.14 -5.25
C TYR A 26 -6.54 -18.05 -6.13
N SER A 27 -6.33 -18.99 -7.07
CA SER A 27 -5.10 -19.03 -7.88
C SER A 27 -4.86 -17.75 -8.69
N HIS A 28 -5.93 -17.02 -9.06
CA HIS A 28 -5.86 -15.75 -9.76
C HIS A 28 -5.34 -14.57 -8.90
N LEU A 29 -5.25 -14.75 -7.57
CA LEU A 29 -4.75 -13.75 -6.62
C LEU A 29 -3.25 -13.92 -6.30
N ILE A 30 -2.59 -14.94 -6.86
CA ILE A 30 -1.16 -15.17 -6.66
C ILE A 30 -0.36 -13.97 -7.21
N GLY A 31 0.54 -13.43 -6.39
CA GLY A 31 1.37 -12.27 -6.73
C GLY A 31 0.65 -10.92 -6.62
N VAL A 32 -0.64 -10.89 -6.28
CA VAL A 32 -1.35 -9.63 -6.01
C VAL A 32 -0.95 -9.11 -4.63
N PRO A 33 -0.53 -7.84 -4.49
CA PRO A 33 -0.21 -7.24 -3.19
C PRO A 33 -1.39 -7.35 -2.23
N LYS A 34 -1.11 -7.64 -0.95
CA LYS A 34 -2.15 -7.85 0.07
C LYS A 34 -3.14 -6.67 0.16
N ALA A 35 -2.65 -5.44 0.05
CA ALA A 35 -3.50 -4.24 0.10
C ALA A 35 -4.45 -4.11 -1.11
N LEU A 36 -4.18 -4.82 -2.21
CA LEU A 36 -5.00 -4.83 -3.42
C LEU A 36 -5.89 -6.07 -3.53
N LEU A 37 -5.87 -6.97 -2.54
CA LEU A 37 -6.75 -8.12 -2.50
C LEU A 37 -8.20 -7.69 -2.23
N PRO A 38 -9.19 -8.45 -2.76
CA PRO A 38 -10.60 -8.20 -2.48
C PRO A 38 -10.88 -8.39 -1.00
N GLY A 39 -11.38 -7.33 -0.36
CA GLY A 39 -11.87 -7.33 1.02
C GLY A 39 -13.39 -7.50 1.06
N ILE A 40 -13.99 -6.97 2.14
CA ILE A 40 -15.43 -7.03 2.38
C ILE A 40 -16.17 -6.31 1.24
N GLY A 41 -17.18 -6.97 0.67
CA GLY A 41 -17.98 -6.42 -0.41
C GLY A 41 -17.27 -6.38 -1.77
N GLY A 42 -16.15 -7.09 -1.94
CA GLY A 42 -15.43 -7.21 -3.21
C GLY A 42 -14.58 -6.00 -3.58
N LYS A 43 -14.56 -4.94 -2.77
CA LYS A 43 -13.66 -3.79 -2.92
C LYS A 43 -12.26 -4.14 -2.44
N LYS A 44 -11.22 -3.54 -3.03
CA LYS A 44 -9.85 -3.75 -2.55
C LYS A 44 -9.67 -3.06 -1.21
N ILE A 45 -8.80 -3.60 -0.36
CA ILE A 45 -8.55 -3.03 0.97
C ILE A 45 -8.04 -1.59 0.87
N LEU A 46 -7.15 -1.32 -0.09
CA LEU A 46 -6.63 0.02 -0.33
C LEU A 46 -7.71 1.00 -0.83
N ASP A 47 -8.69 0.53 -1.60
CA ASP A 47 -9.81 1.35 -2.07
C ASP A 47 -10.63 1.86 -0.87
N PHE A 48 -10.87 1.00 0.13
CA PHE A 48 -11.60 1.38 1.34
C PHE A 48 -10.88 2.50 2.13
N TRP A 49 -9.56 2.38 2.26
CA TRP A 49 -8.75 3.42 2.91
C TRP A 49 -8.72 4.71 2.09
N TRP A 50 -8.53 4.59 0.77
CA TRP A 50 -8.52 5.76 -0.11
C TRP A 50 -9.85 6.50 -0.10
N GLU A 51 -10.98 5.80 -0.23
CA GLU A 51 -12.31 6.38 -0.12
C GLU A 51 -12.48 7.09 1.24
N THR A 52 -12.06 6.46 2.34
CA THR A 52 -12.17 7.04 3.68
C THR A 52 -11.34 8.30 3.85
N VAL A 53 -10.11 8.31 3.33
CA VAL A 53 -9.18 9.45 3.40
C VAL A 53 -9.66 10.57 2.49
N ASN A 54 -10.06 10.25 1.27
CA ASN A 54 -10.50 11.21 0.26
C ASN A 54 -11.84 11.87 0.62
N MET A 55 -12.81 11.11 1.13
CA MET A 55 -14.13 11.65 1.54
C MET A 55 -14.03 12.69 2.66
N ARG A 56 -13.06 12.54 3.56
CA ARG A 56 -12.96 13.42 4.73
C ARG A 56 -12.44 14.82 4.38
N GLN A 57 -11.79 15.01 3.22
CA GLN A 57 -11.14 16.28 2.80
C GLN A 57 -10.30 16.96 3.89
N LEU A 58 -9.82 16.19 4.88
CA LEU A 58 -9.00 16.70 5.99
C LEU A 58 -7.52 16.79 5.62
N PHE A 59 -7.10 16.08 4.59
CA PHE A 59 -5.71 15.92 4.22
C PHE A 59 -5.39 16.74 2.98
N THR A 60 -4.37 17.58 3.09
CA THR A 60 -3.87 18.40 1.97
C THR A 60 -3.15 17.52 0.95
N GLU A 61 -2.42 16.53 1.43
CA GLU A 61 -1.66 15.58 0.63
C GLU A 61 -1.74 14.18 1.22
N VAL A 62 -1.70 13.19 0.34
CA VAL A 62 -1.70 11.77 0.69
C VAL A 62 -0.58 11.08 -0.07
N TYR A 63 0.26 10.36 0.65
CA TYR A 63 1.38 9.59 0.12
C TYR A 63 1.15 8.10 0.31
N LEU A 64 1.55 7.30 -0.68
CA LEU A 64 1.48 5.85 -0.64
C LEU A 64 2.89 5.27 -0.68
N VAL A 65 3.38 4.71 0.42
CA VAL A 65 4.72 4.11 0.48
C VAL A 65 4.63 2.62 0.22
N THR A 66 5.34 2.16 -0.80
CA THR A 66 5.35 0.77 -1.26
C THR A 66 6.77 0.28 -1.52
N ASN A 67 6.90 -1.01 -1.78
CA ASN A 67 8.18 -1.65 -2.11
C ASN A 67 8.41 -1.78 -3.61
N ALA A 68 9.66 -2.02 -3.99
CA ALA A 68 10.07 -2.09 -5.39
C ALA A 68 9.45 -3.31 -6.11
N ASP A 69 9.30 -4.44 -5.40
CA ASP A 69 8.66 -5.65 -5.91
C ASP A 69 7.21 -5.37 -6.38
N LYS A 70 6.44 -4.63 -5.57
CA LYS A 70 5.00 -4.41 -5.80
C LYS A 70 4.69 -3.05 -6.41
N TYR A 71 5.68 -2.20 -6.63
CA TYR A 71 5.52 -0.81 -7.08
C TYR A 71 4.58 -0.68 -8.29
N LYS A 72 4.79 -1.49 -9.34
CA LYS A 72 3.97 -1.46 -10.56
C LYS A 72 2.50 -1.77 -10.33
N HIS A 73 2.17 -2.58 -9.32
CA HIS A 73 0.78 -2.85 -8.98
C HIS A 73 0.10 -1.62 -8.38
N TYR A 74 0.82 -0.87 -7.55
CA TYR A 74 0.31 0.34 -6.92
C TYR A 74 0.28 1.54 -7.88
N GLU A 75 1.22 1.65 -8.81
CA GLU A 75 1.18 2.64 -9.90
C GLU A 75 -0.07 2.48 -10.77
N ARG A 76 -0.39 1.23 -11.16
CA ARG A 76 -1.63 0.91 -11.89
C ARG A 76 -2.87 1.20 -11.07
N TRP A 77 -2.84 0.84 -9.78
CA TRP A 77 -3.94 1.15 -8.87
C TRP A 77 -4.16 2.66 -8.74
N ALA A 78 -3.08 3.44 -8.61
CA ALA A 78 -3.15 4.89 -8.46
C ALA A 78 -3.79 5.54 -9.69
N THR A 79 -3.32 5.15 -10.89
CA THR A 79 -3.88 5.61 -12.16
C THR A 79 -5.37 5.28 -12.30
N ALA A 80 -5.80 4.10 -11.82
CA ALA A 80 -7.19 3.67 -11.93
C ALA A 80 -8.13 4.32 -10.90
N ASN A 81 -7.60 4.93 -9.84
CA ASN A 81 -8.37 5.53 -8.73
C ASN A 81 -8.15 7.04 -8.60
N ASP A 82 -7.61 7.67 -9.64
CA ASP A 82 -7.26 9.10 -9.68
C ASP A 82 -6.37 9.54 -8.48
N PHE A 83 -5.50 8.64 -8.02
CA PHE A 83 -4.50 8.96 -7.01
C PHE A 83 -3.24 9.54 -7.70
N PRO A 84 -2.61 10.60 -7.14
CA PRO A 84 -1.41 11.20 -7.72
C PRO A 84 -0.26 10.18 -7.76
N VAL A 85 0.13 9.75 -8.95
CA VAL A 85 1.16 8.71 -9.13
C VAL A 85 2.52 9.18 -8.60
N GLU A 86 2.78 10.48 -8.67
CA GLU A 86 3.95 11.14 -8.09
C GLU A 86 4.06 10.96 -6.56
N ASN A 87 2.93 10.73 -5.88
CA ASN A 87 2.89 10.52 -4.43
C ASN A 87 3.06 9.04 -4.04
N VAL A 88 3.29 8.15 -5.01
CA VAL A 88 3.64 6.74 -4.77
C VAL A 88 5.16 6.65 -4.56
N VAL A 89 5.55 6.48 -3.30
CA VAL A 89 6.95 6.40 -2.87
C VAL A 89 7.42 4.96 -2.88
N ASN A 90 8.53 4.70 -3.57
CA ASN A 90 9.19 3.40 -3.57
C ASN A 90 10.28 3.36 -2.49
N ASP A 91 10.18 2.40 -1.57
CA ASP A 91 11.13 2.18 -0.49
C ASP A 91 12.42 1.47 -0.93
N GLY A 92 12.45 0.93 -2.16
CA GLY A 92 13.59 0.24 -2.77
C GLY A 92 13.73 -1.22 -2.37
N SER A 93 12.97 -1.70 -1.38
CA SER A 93 13.03 -3.08 -0.92
C SER A 93 12.37 -4.05 -1.90
N THR A 94 12.91 -5.26 -2.01
CA THR A 94 12.42 -6.29 -2.93
C THR A 94 12.05 -7.59 -2.21
N THR A 95 12.55 -7.79 -1.00
CA THR A 95 12.33 -9.01 -0.20
C THR A 95 12.01 -8.68 1.26
N LEU A 96 11.69 -9.72 2.04
CA LEU A 96 11.43 -9.58 3.48
C LEU A 96 12.69 -9.18 4.26
N GLU A 97 13.87 -9.53 3.78
CA GLU A 97 15.16 -9.37 4.47
C GLU A 97 15.70 -7.95 4.37
N ASP A 98 15.50 -7.29 3.22
CA ASP A 98 15.90 -5.92 2.93
C ASP A 98 14.77 -4.89 3.21
N ARG A 99 13.69 -5.31 3.87
CA ARG A 99 12.61 -4.39 4.26
C ARG A 99 13.14 -3.33 5.22
N LEU A 100 12.79 -2.07 4.95
CA LEU A 100 13.12 -0.95 5.84
C LEU A 100 12.24 -0.97 7.11
N GLY A 101 10.95 -1.29 6.91
CA GLY A 101 9.96 -1.34 7.98
C GLY A 101 9.28 0.02 8.20
N ALA A 102 8.10 -0.02 8.82
CA ALA A 102 7.17 1.10 8.81
C ALA A 102 7.72 2.44 9.34
N VAL A 103 8.64 2.42 10.30
CA VAL A 103 9.24 3.66 10.83
C VAL A 103 10.21 4.26 9.81
N ALA A 104 11.02 3.43 9.15
CA ALA A 104 11.94 3.88 8.12
C ALA A 104 11.19 4.27 6.83
N ASP A 105 10.09 3.58 6.49
CA ASP A 105 9.19 3.97 5.39
C ASP A 105 8.57 5.36 5.63
N LEU A 106 8.17 5.63 6.88
CA LEU A 106 7.69 6.95 7.29
C LEU A 106 8.79 8.00 7.16
N GLU A 107 9.99 7.73 7.68
CA GLU A 107 11.13 8.64 7.57
C GLU A 107 11.48 8.94 6.10
N LEU A 108 11.45 7.92 5.25
CA LEU A 108 11.69 8.05 3.81
C LEU A 108 10.69 9.01 3.17
N ALA A 109 9.39 8.87 3.45
CA ALA A 109 8.36 9.74 2.91
C ALA A 109 8.53 11.19 3.37
N ILE A 110 8.79 11.39 4.67
CA ILE A 110 9.05 12.72 5.26
C ILE A 110 10.25 13.39 4.61
N ARG A 111 11.37 12.67 4.48
CA ARG A 111 12.61 13.22 3.91
C ARG A 111 12.50 13.51 2.43
N SER A 112 11.90 12.59 1.67
CA SER A 112 11.80 12.70 0.21
C SER A 112 10.94 13.89 -0.22
N HIS A 113 9.87 14.16 0.52
CA HIS A 113 8.92 15.24 0.20
C HIS A 113 9.03 16.45 1.12
N LYS A 114 10.01 16.46 2.05
CA LYS A 114 10.26 17.56 3.01
C LYS A 114 9.00 17.97 3.78
N LEU A 115 8.24 16.99 4.25
CA LEU A 115 6.96 17.19 4.91
C LEU A 115 7.17 17.91 6.26
N GLN A 116 6.37 18.96 6.54
CA GLN A 116 6.47 19.77 7.77
C GLN A 116 5.14 19.99 8.51
N ASP A 117 4.08 19.31 8.08
CA ASP A 117 2.73 19.41 8.68
C ASP A 117 2.44 18.18 9.57
N ASP A 118 1.33 18.20 10.30
CA ASP A 118 0.86 17.07 11.10
C ASP A 118 0.61 15.84 10.24
N ILE A 119 1.20 14.71 10.62
CA ILE A 119 1.19 13.47 9.83
C ILE A 119 0.32 12.42 10.50
N VAL A 120 -0.64 11.88 9.74
CA VAL A 120 -1.39 10.68 10.09
C VAL A 120 -0.82 9.50 9.31
N VAL A 121 -0.41 8.47 10.03
CA VAL A 121 0.13 7.25 9.43
C VAL A 121 -0.91 6.14 9.51
N VAL A 122 -1.23 5.54 8.37
CA VAL A 122 -2.12 4.38 8.29
C VAL A 122 -1.33 3.21 7.73
N ARG A 123 -1.23 2.15 8.51
CA ARG A 123 -0.64 0.90 8.05
C ARG A 123 -1.72 -0.01 7.52
N CYS A 124 -1.61 -0.39 6.25
CA CYS A 124 -2.49 -1.40 5.65
C CYS A 124 -1.99 -2.79 6.07
N VAL A 125 -2.36 -3.20 7.29
CA VAL A 125 -2.23 -4.58 7.78
C VAL A 125 -3.63 -5.17 7.88
N SER A 126 -4.00 -5.99 6.90
CA SER A 126 -5.03 -7.01 7.09
C SER A 126 -4.44 -8.27 7.69
#